data_AF-A0A352HRW0-F1
#
_entry.id   AF-A0A352HRW0-F1
#
_cell.length_a   1.000
_cell.length_b   1.000
_cell.length_c   1.000
_cell.angle_alpha   90.00
_cell.angle_beta   90.00
_cell.angle_gamma   90.00
#
_symmetry.space_group_name_H-M   'P 1'
#
loop_
_entity.id
_entity.type
_entity.pdbx_description
1 polymer ?
#
loop_
_entity_poly.entity_id
_entity_poly.type
_entity_poly.pdbx_seq_one_letter_code
_entity_poly.pdbx_strand_id
1 'polypeptide(L)'
;MADNYLERRMEEYRNGTLAQSLRRSVAMTRKRPKSRYEALRVLVVCPSLNADAEKLIRSFAARRCRISFASDNRAAGNALAQSCGARFYPTDDISDESMAHTAEAAAKHYGSLDAIIYCGEEARDLRKIASAANLPEEYLLLTASREDLPDTCHFNTSDEDFALRCLTYCANPTTHQ
;
A
#
# COMPACT_ATOMS: atom_id res chain seq x y z
N MET A 1 -32.44 -24.62 46.42
CA MET A 1 -33.08 -23.47 45.76
C MET A 1 -32.15 -22.93 44.70
N ALA A 2 -32.29 -23.45 43.48
CA ALA A 2 -31.47 -23.07 42.32
C ALA A 2 -32.26 -23.23 41.02
N ASP A 3 -33.58 -22.96 41.03
CA ASP A 3 -34.47 -23.30 39.92
C ASP A 3 -34.93 -22.08 39.10
N ASN A 4 -34.62 -20.85 39.53
CA ASN A 4 -35.15 -19.62 38.92
C ASN A 4 -34.40 -19.14 37.66
N TYR A 5 -33.29 -19.77 37.29
CA TYR A 5 -32.48 -19.27 36.16
C TYR A 5 -33.03 -19.73 34.80
N LEU A 6 -33.59 -20.94 34.73
CA LEU A 6 -34.13 -21.51 33.50
C LEU A 6 -35.47 -20.88 33.11
N GLU A 7 -36.33 -20.63 34.10
CA GLU A 7 -37.63 -20.00 33.87
C GLU A 7 -37.48 -18.58 33.31
N ARG A 8 -36.60 -17.77 33.93
CA ARG A 8 -36.30 -16.42 33.43
C ARG A 8 -35.72 -16.41 32.02
N ARG A 9 -34.80 -17.34 31.72
CA ARG A 9 -34.21 -17.47 30.37
C ARG A 9 -35.24 -17.85 29.31
N MET A 10 -36.22 -18.69 29.65
CA MET A 10 -37.29 -19.07 28.72
C MET A 10 -38.34 -17.98 28.57
N GLU A 11 -38.61 -17.20 29.61
CA GLU A 11 -39.50 -16.05 29.56
C GLU A 11 -38.92 -14.93 28.67
N GLU A 12 -37.62 -14.66 28.77
CA GLU A 12 -36.90 -13.74 27.87
C GLU A 12 -36.93 -14.20 26.39
N TYR A 13 -36.93 -15.52 26.16
CA TYR A 13 -37.04 -16.09 24.82
C TYR A 13 -38.46 -15.93 24.26
N ARG A 14 -39.48 -16.16 25.09
CA ARG A 14 -40.90 -15.97 24.73
C ARG A 14 -41.27 -14.51 24.49
N ASN A 15 -40.69 -13.60 25.27
CA ASN A 15 -40.93 -12.15 25.16
C ASN A 15 -40.16 -11.48 24.00
N GLY A 16 -39.43 -12.26 23.18
CA GLY A 16 -38.71 -11.77 22.00
C GLY A 16 -37.53 -10.84 22.30
N THR A 17 -37.19 -10.62 23.57
CA THR A 17 -36.16 -9.67 24.02
C THR A 17 -34.75 -10.16 23.62
N LEU A 18 -34.56 -11.49 23.56
CA LEU A 18 -33.31 -12.11 23.10
C LEU A 18 -33.02 -11.85 21.61
N ALA A 19 -34.06 -11.71 20.77
CA ALA A 19 -33.88 -11.37 19.36
C ALA A 19 -33.51 -9.89 19.13
N GLN A 20 -33.82 -9.02 20.11
CA GLN A 20 -33.51 -7.59 20.03
C GLN A 20 -32.07 -7.27 20.45
N SER A 21 -31.49 -8.06 21.36
CA SER A 21 -30.08 -7.94 21.79
C SER A 21 -29.08 -8.48 20.76
N LEU A 22 -29.50 -9.44 19.91
CA LEU A 22 -28.67 -9.99 18.84
C LEU A 22 -28.72 -9.22 17.52
N ARG A 23 -29.32 -8.02 17.51
CA ARG A 23 -28.99 -7.03 16.49
C ARG A 23 -27.60 -6.46 16.82
N ARG A 24 -26.57 -7.32 16.71
CA ARG A 24 -25.25 -6.86 16.28
C ARG A 24 -25.55 -5.97 15.10
N SER A 25 -25.28 -4.68 15.26
CA SER A 25 -25.25 -3.78 14.15
C SER A 25 -24.40 -4.48 13.10
N VAL A 26 -25.03 -4.96 12.03
CA VAL A 26 -24.33 -5.06 10.77
C VAL A 26 -23.93 -3.63 10.55
N ALA A 27 -22.69 -3.30 10.95
CA ALA A 27 -22.10 -2.03 10.67
C ALA A 27 -22.19 -1.96 9.15
N MET A 28 -23.22 -1.26 8.67
CA MET A 28 -23.32 -0.83 7.30
C MET A 28 -22.03 -0.06 7.14
N THR A 29 -21.05 -0.75 6.57
CA THR A 29 -19.77 -0.16 6.22
C THR A 29 -20.22 0.80 5.15
N ARG A 30 -20.52 2.05 5.56
CA ARG A 30 -20.81 3.15 4.66
C ARG A 30 -19.70 3.03 3.63
N LYS A 31 -20.05 2.64 2.40
CA LYS A 31 -19.07 2.54 1.32
C LYS A 31 -18.42 3.92 1.32
N ARG A 32 -17.20 4.01 1.86
CA ARG A 32 -16.44 5.25 1.80
C ARG A 32 -16.42 5.61 0.32
N PRO A 33 -16.69 6.88 -0.04
CA PRO A 33 -16.68 7.28 -1.44
C PRO A 33 -15.40 6.74 -2.07
N LYS A 34 -15.53 6.07 -3.23
CA LYS A 34 -14.38 5.49 -3.92
C LYS A 34 -13.34 6.58 -4.06
N SER A 35 -12.19 6.35 -3.45
CA SER A 35 -11.12 7.31 -3.53
C SER A 35 -10.60 7.31 -4.96
N ARG A 36 -10.27 8.47 -5.53
CA ARG A 36 -9.56 8.53 -6.83
C ARG A 36 -8.25 7.74 -6.84
N TYR A 37 -7.73 7.40 -5.66
CA TYR A 37 -6.51 6.65 -5.43
C TYR A 37 -6.72 5.13 -5.32
N GLU A 38 -7.96 4.65 -5.15
CA GLU A 38 -8.28 3.24 -4.82
C GLU A 38 -7.90 2.23 -5.93
N ALA A 39 -7.57 2.72 -7.14
CA ALA A 39 -7.14 1.90 -8.27
C ALA A 39 -5.62 1.94 -8.52
N LEU A 40 -4.86 2.81 -7.84
CA LEU A 40 -3.43 2.96 -8.11
C LEU A 40 -2.66 1.71 -7.70
N ARG A 41 -1.86 1.19 -8.63
CA ARG A 41 -0.99 0.02 -8.50
C ARG A 41 0.44 0.49 -8.42
N VAL A 42 1.01 0.43 -7.23
CA VAL A 42 2.29 1.07 -6.93
C VAL A 42 3.27 0.03 -6.44
N LEU A 43 4.48 0.06 -7.01
CA LEU A 43 5.63 -0.67 -6.49
C LEU A 43 6.54 0.30 -5.73
N VAL A 44 6.84 -0.02 -4.49
CA VAL A 44 7.82 0.72 -3.69
C VAL A 44 9.09 -0.13 -3.55
N VAL A 45 10.21 0.34 -4.09
CA VAL A 45 11.51 -0.33 -3.96
C VAL A 45 12.28 0.35 -2.83
N CYS A 46 12.53 -0.38 -1.76
CA CYS A 46 13.18 0.13 -0.56
C CYS A 46 14.40 -0.75 -0.24
N PRO A 47 15.62 -0.35 -0.64
CA PRO A 47 16.87 -1.03 -0.27
C PRO A 47 16.90 -1.46 1.20
N SER A 48 16.52 -0.54 2.08
CA SER A 48 16.34 -0.76 3.51
C SER A 48 14.98 -0.20 3.93
N LEU A 49 14.23 -0.96 4.72
CA LEU A 49 12.92 -0.54 5.20
C LEU A 49 13.08 0.50 6.33
N ASN A 50 13.15 1.77 5.95
CA ASN A 50 13.25 2.90 6.87
C ASN A 50 11.86 3.50 7.21
N ALA A 51 11.84 4.47 8.13
CA ALA A 51 10.61 5.12 8.59
C ALA A 51 9.85 5.83 7.46
N ASP A 52 10.55 6.37 6.47
CA ASP A 52 9.95 7.09 5.35
C ASP A 52 9.25 6.15 4.38
N ALA A 53 9.89 5.03 4.04
CA ALA A 53 9.31 3.94 3.26
C ALA A 53 8.06 3.38 3.96
N GLU A 54 8.13 3.14 5.26
CA GLU A 54 6.99 2.67 6.05
C GLU A 54 5.84 3.70 6.04
N LYS A 55 6.14 4.98 6.27
CA LYS A 55 5.15 6.07 6.24
C LYS A 55 4.47 6.17 4.87
N LEU A 56 5.23 6.01 3.78
CA LEU A 56 4.72 6.01 2.42
C LEU A 56 3.79 4.82 2.18
N ILE A 57 4.24 3.60 2.47
CA ILE A 57 3.45 2.36 2.29
C ILE A 57 2.14 2.45 3.09
N ARG A 58 2.20 2.86 4.37
CA ARG A 58 1.02 3.04 5.22
C ARG A 58 0.06 4.09 4.67
N SER A 59 0.60 5.20 4.15
CA SER A 59 -0.21 6.30 3.61
C SER A 59 -0.96 5.91 2.34
N PHE A 60 -0.32 5.16 1.44
CA PHE A 60 -0.97 4.63 0.25
C PHE A 60 -1.98 3.55 0.65
N ALA A 61 -1.66 2.67 1.61
CA ALA A 61 -2.52 1.58 2.03
C ALA A 61 -3.81 2.11 2.70
N ALA A 62 -3.70 3.16 3.51
CA ALA A 62 -4.84 3.83 4.13
C ALA A 62 -5.84 4.40 3.09
N ARG A 63 -5.37 4.68 1.88
CA ARG A 63 -6.18 5.17 0.74
C ARG A 63 -6.59 4.05 -0.21
N ARG A 64 -6.33 2.79 0.17
CA ARG A 64 -6.72 1.56 -0.53
C ARG A 64 -6.05 1.41 -1.91
N CYS A 65 -4.87 1.99 -2.08
CA CYS A 65 -4.03 1.70 -3.24
C CYS A 65 -3.59 0.22 -3.20
N ARG A 66 -3.37 -0.39 -4.37
CA ARG A 66 -2.77 -1.72 -4.49
C ARG A 66 -1.26 -1.57 -4.44
N ILE A 67 -0.66 -1.90 -3.31
CA ILE A 67 0.76 -1.66 -3.08
C ILE A 67 1.51 -2.97 -3.01
N SER A 68 2.58 -3.03 -3.77
CA SER A 68 3.68 -3.96 -3.55
C SER A 68 4.93 -3.22 -3.11
N PHE A 69 5.78 -3.85 -2.32
CA PHE A 69 7.08 -3.30 -1.99
C PHE A 69 8.16 -4.37 -1.90
N ALA A 70 9.41 -3.95 -2.08
CA ALA A 70 10.59 -4.79 -2.09
C ALA A 70 11.64 -4.28 -1.09
N SER A 71 12.24 -5.18 -0.30
CA SER A 71 13.28 -4.87 0.69
C SER A 71 14.04 -6.13 1.12
N ASP A 72 15.25 -5.95 1.65
CA ASP A 72 16.11 -6.97 2.23
C ASP A 72 15.61 -7.51 3.59
N ASN A 73 14.88 -6.70 4.36
CA ASN A 73 14.47 -7.05 5.71
C ASN A 73 13.18 -7.88 5.71
N ARG A 74 13.34 -9.21 5.64
CA ARG A 74 12.22 -10.15 5.60
C ARG A 74 11.27 -10.07 6.80
N ALA A 75 11.80 -9.87 8.00
CA ALA A 75 10.98 -9.85 9.21
C ALA A 75 10.10 -8.60 9.27
N ALA A 76 10.71 -7.43 9.10
CA ALA A 76 10.00 -6.16 9.10
C ALA A 76 9.06 -6.04 7.89
N GLY A 77 9.51 -6.48 6.71
CA GLY A 77 8.70 -6.49 5.49
C GLY A 77 7.44 -7.34 5.60
N ASN A 78 7.54 -8.57 6.13
CA ASN A 78 6.35 -9.41 6.33
C ASN A 78 5.37 -8.79 7.33
N ALA A 79 5.86 -8.24 8.44
CA ALA A 79 5.02 -7.57 9.43
C ALA A 79 4.28 -6.36 8.83
N LEU A 80 4.99 -5.54 8.05
CA LEU A 80 4.41 -4.38 7.39
C LEU A 80 3.35 -4.79 6.36
N ALA A 81 3.65 -5.77 5.52
CA ALA A 81 2.74 -6.31 4.51
C ALA A 81 1.44 -6.81 5.12
N GLN A 82 1.54 -7.60 6.19
CA GLN A 82 0.38 -8.10 6.94
C GLN A 82 -0.43 -6.95 7.54
N SER A 83 0.22 -5.95 8.12
CA SER A 83 -0.47 -4.80 8.74
C SER A 83 -1.18 -3.90 7.73
N CYS A 84 -0.63 -3.75 6.52
CA CYS A 84 -1.11 -2.82 5.50
C CYS A 84 -1.98 -3.49 4.43
N GLY A 85 -2.02 -4.81 4.35
CA GLY A 85 -2.62 -5.52 3.22
C GLY A 85 -1.86 -5.29 1.91
N ALA A 86 -0.55 -5.08 2.00
CA ALA A 86 0.34 -4.90 0.87
C ALA A 86 1.04 -6.22 0.51
N ARG A 87 1.60 -6.30 -0.71
CA ARG A 87 2.39 -7.46 -1.15
C ARG A 87 3.87 -7.18 -0.95
N PHE A 88 4.57 -8.08 -0.26
CA PHE A 88 6.00 -7.95 -0.02
C PHE A 88 6.79 -8.91 -0.92
N TYR A 89 7.84 -8.39 -1.54
CA TYR A 89 8.84 -9.12 -2.30
C TYR A 89 10.17 -9.04 -1.54
N PRO A 90 10.59 -10.12 -0.86
CA PRO A 90 11.91 -10.16 -0.26
C PRO A 90 12.96 -10.16 -1.36
N THR A 91 13.94 -9.27 -1.27
CA THR A 91 14.99 -9.14 -2.27
C THR A 91 16.35 -9.14 -1.58
N ASP A 92 17.16 -10.17 -1.84
CA ASP A 92 18.46 -10.34 -1.19
C ASP A 92 19.54 -9.45 -1.84
N ASP A 93 19.29 -8.94 -3.05
CA ASP A 93 20.15 -8.03 -3.79
C ASP A 93 19.34 -6.89 -4.45
N ILE A 94 19.82 -5.66 -4.36
CA ILE A 94 19.17 -4.55 -5.08
C ILE A 94 19.88 -4.43 -6.43
N SER A 95 20.03 -5.49 -7.22
CA SER A 95 20.56 -5.33 -8.58
C SER A 95 19.47 -4.80 -9.51
N ASP A 96 19.84 -4.13 -10.59
CA ASP A 96 18.86 -3.64 -11.57
C ASP A 96 18.03 -4.80 -12.15
N GLU A 97 18.66 -5.97 -12.32
CA GLU A 97 18.00 -7.21 -12.76
C GLU A 97 17.00 -7.74 -11.73
N SER A 98 17.37 -7.78 -10.46
CA SER A 98 16.50 -8.26 -9.37
C SER A 98 15.29 -7.36 -9.16
N MET A 99 15.49 -6.03 -9.27
CA MET A 99 14.40 -5.07 -9.23
C MET A 99 13.51 -5.16 -10.47
N ALA A 100 14.08 -5.33 -11.66
CA ALA A 100 13.32 -5.57 -12.88
C ALA A 100 12.43 -6.80 -12.76
N HIS A 101 12.97 -7.91 -12.26
CA HIS A 101 12.20 -9.14 -12.03
C HIS A 101 11.09 -8.94 -10.99
N THR A 102 11.37 -8.18 -9.93
CA THR A 102 10.38 -7.84 -8.91
C THR A 102 9.26 -6.97 -9.48
N ALA A 103 9.62 -6.00 -10.33
CA ALA A 103 8.66 -5.13 -11.00
C ALA A 103 7.79 -5.90 -12.00
N GLU A 104 8.38 -6.81 -12.77
CA GLU A 104 7.64 -7.73 -13.65
C GLU A 104 6.67 -8.61 -12.84
N ALA A 105 7.12 -9.19 -11.72
CA ALA A 105 6.27 -10.01 -10.85
C ALA A 105 5.10 -9.20 -10.28
N ALA A 106 5.35 -7.95 -9.87
CA ALA A 106 4.33 -7.03 -9.39
C ALA A 106 3.33 -6.65 -10.50
N ALA A 107 3.81 -6.32 -11.69
CA ALA A 107 3.00 -6.01 -12.86
C ALA A 107 2.11 -7.21 -13.25
N LYS A 108 2.68 -8.42 -13.29
CA LYS A 108 1.93 -9.67 -13.57
C LYS A 108 0.84 -9.94 -12.53
N HIS A 109 1.12 -9.66 -11.26
CA HIS A 109 0.14 -9.83 -10.18
C HIS A 109 -1.03 -8.83 -10.27
N TYR A 110 -0.76 -7.58 -10.63
CA TYR A 110 -1.78 -6.52 -10.69
C TYR A 110 -2.33 -6.22 -12.10
N GLY A 111 -1.81 -6.89 -13.13
CA GLY A 111 -2.08 -6.67 -14.55
C GLY A 111 -1.19 -5.58 -15.18
N SER A 112 -0.92 -4.50 -14.45
CA SER A 112 0.12 -3.50 -14.75
C SER A 112 0.41 -2.66 -13.51
N LEU A 113 1.44 -1.81 -13.55
CA LEU A 113 1.73 -0.82 -12.51
C LEU A 113 1.49 0.59 -13.06
N ASP A 114 1.08 1.50 -12.18
CA ASP A 114 0.88 2.91 -12.46
C ASP A 114 2.09 3.76 -12.02
N ALA A 115 2.83 3.30 -10.99
CA ALA A 115 4.01 4.00 -10.50
C ALA A 115 5.05 3.04 -9.89
N ILE A 116 6.33 3.40 -10.03
CA ILE A 116 7.45 2.83 -9.28
C ILE A 116 8.06 3.95 -8.43
N ILE A 117 8.14 3.71 -7.12
CA ILE A 117 8.72 4.64 -6.15
C ILE A 117 9.97 3.98 -5.59
N TYR A 118 11.11 4.62 -5.74
CA TYR A 118 12.37 4.19 -5.14
C TYR A 118 12.66 5.02 -3.89
N CYS A 119 12.76 4.33 -2.77
CA CYS A 119 13.07 4.91 -1.46
C CYS A 119 14.43 4.41 -0.97
N GLY A 120 15.50 4.85 -1.63
CA GLY A 120 16.88 4.60 -1.25
C GLY A 120 17.72 5.87 -1.36
N GLU A 121 18.91 5.85 -0.74
CA GLU A 121 19.83 7.00 -0.77
C GLU A 121 20.50 7.15 -2.14
N GLU A 122 20.82 6.05 -2.82
CA GLU A 122 21.50 6.05 -4.11
C GLU A 122 20.54 6.32 -5.27
N ALA A 123 20.90 7.27 -6.14
CA ALA A 123 20.25 7.49 -7.42
C ALA A 123 20.33 6.22 -8.29
N ARG A 124 19.20 5.74 -8.80
CA ARG A 124 19.12 4.59 -9.70
C ARG A 124 18.42 4.89 -11.00
N ASP A 125 18.83 4.17 -12.04
CA ASP A 125 18.23 4.26 -13.35
C ASP A 125 16.90 3.49 -13.38
N LEU A 126 15.84 4.11 -12.86
CA LEU A 126 14.52 3.50 -12.76
C LEU A 126 13.90 3.25 -14.15
N ARG A 127 14.40 3.87 -15.23
CA ARG A 127 13.94 3.59 -16.60
C ARG A 127 14.29 2.17 -17.02
N LYS A 128 15.46 1.65 -16.64
CA LYS A 128 15.83 0.25 -16.93
C LYS A 128 14.89 -0.73 -16.25
N ILE A 129 14.51 -0.43 -15.01
CA ILE A 129 13.56 -1.25 -14.25
C ILE A 129 12.17 -1.20 -14.89
N ALA A 130 11.71 0.01 -15.24
CA ALA A 130 10.40 0.22 -15.84
C ALA A 130 10.27 -0.37 -17.24
N SER A 131 11.33 -0.27 -18.07
CA SER A 131 11.36 -0.88 -19.40
C SER A 131 11.36 -2.40 -19.32
N ALA A 132 12.11 -2.99 -18.39
CA ALA A 132 12.10 -4.43 -18.16
C ALA A 132 10.74 -4.94 -17.64
N ALA A 133 10.00 -4.11 -16.89
CA ALA A 133 8.68 -4.44 -16.37
C ALA A 133 7.52 -4.19 -17.37
N ASN A 134 7.82 -3.81 -18.64
CA ASN A 134 6.82 -3.46 -19.66
C ASN A 134 5.78 -2.42 -19.18
N LEU A 135 6.23 -1.41 -18.43
CA LEU A 135 5.32 -0.36 -17.97
C LEU A 135 4.88 0.55 -19.13
N PRO A 136 3.61 0.98 -19.16
CA PRO A 136 3.11 1.91 -20.18
C PRO A 136 3.87 3.23 -20.09
N GLU A 137 4.15 3.92 -21.20
CA GLU A 137 4.98 5.15 -21.23
C GLU A 137 4.59 6.24 -20.21
N GLU A 138 3.34 6.22 -19.73
CA GLU A 138 2.83 7.03 -18.61
C GLU A 138 3.07 6.40 -17.21
N TYR A 139 4.27 5.86 -16.95
CA TYR A 139 4.63 5.41 -15.60
C TYR A 139 5.37 6.50 -14.84
N LEU A 140 5.06 6.62 -13.55
CA LEU A 140 5.68 7.61 -12.69
C LEU A 140 6.90 7.04 -11.98
N LEU A 141 8.05 7.68 -12.17
CA LEU A 141 9.28 7.38 -11.44
C LEU A 141 9.50 8.40 -10.33
N LEU A 142 9.36 7.95 -9.10
CA LEU A 142 9.62 8.77 -7.92
C LEU A 142 10.87 8.29 -7.22
N THR A 143 11.79 9.21 -6.94
CA THR A 143 12.93 8.95 -6.08
C THR A 143 12.81 9.79 -4.82
N ALA A 144 13.05 9.15 -3.68
CA ALA A 144 13.16 9.80 -2.39
C ALA A 144 14.63 10.16 -2.06
N SER A 145 15.50 10.25 -3.07
CA SER A 145 16.90 10.67 -2.92
C SER A 145 17.08 12.18 -3.10
N ARG A 146 18.11 12.70 -2.42
CA ARG A 146 18.51 14.10 -2.31
C ARG A 146 19.26 14.62 -3.54
N GLU A 147 19.61 13.75 -4.48
CA GLU A 147 20.36 14.09 -5.70
C GLU A 147 19.45 14.10 -6.93
N ASP A 148 19.57 15.17 -7.73
CA ASP A 148 18.79 15.45 -8.93
C ASP A 148 19.06 14.39 -10.03
N LEU A 149 18.12 13.46 -10.21
CA LEU A 149 18.09 12.55 -11.35
C LEU A 149 17.23 13.19 -12.45
N PRO A 150 17.75 13.36 -13.68
CA PRO A 150 16.97 13.90 -14.77
C PRO A 150 15.74 13.00 -15.01
N ASP A 151 14.58 13.63 -15.23
CA ASP A 151 13.29 12.97 -15.51
C ASP A 151 12.65 12.20 -14.34
N THR A 152 13.04 12.46 -13.08
CA THR A 152 12.35 11.94 -11.89
C THR A 152 11.78 13.06 -11.02
N CYS A 153 10.65 12.80 -10.35
CA CYS A 153 10.13 13.73 -9.36
C CYS A 153 10.73 13.44 -7.99
N HIS A 154 11.49 14.42 -7.52
CA HIS A 154 12.09 14.42 -6.19
C HIS A 154 11.07 14.88 -5.17
N PHE A 155 10.95 14.13 -4.09
CA PHE A 155 10.27 14.61 -2.91
C PHE A 155 11.17 14.49 -1.70
N ASN A 156 11.17 15.55 -0.90
CA ASN A 156 11.89 15.57 0.36
C ASN A 156 11.13 14.72 1.38
N THR A 157 11.73 13.62 1.84
CA THR A 157 11.11 12.76 2.87
C THR A 157 10.96 13.46 4.22
N SER A 158 11.73 14.53 4.44
CA SER A 158 11.62 15.39 5.63
C SER A 158 10.32 16.19 5.66
N ASP A 159 9.61 16.33 4.52
CA ASP A 159 8.31 17.00 4.49
C ASP A 159 7.26 16.10 5.18
N GLU A 160 6.49 16.66 6.11
CA GLU A 160 5.43 15.90 6.78
C GLU A 160 4.39 15.33 5.81
N ASP A 161 4.15 16.05 4.71
CA ASP A 161 3.18 15.70 3.66
C ASP A 161 3.79 14.98 2.44
N PHE A 162 5.05 14.54 2.49
CA PHE A 162 5.72 13.83 1.40
C PHE A 162 4.85 12.73 0.77
N ALA A 163 4.35 11.80 1.57
CA ALA A 163 3.55 10.68 1.09
C ALA A 163 2.23 11.12 0.42
N LEU A 164 1.66 12.23 0.89
CA LEU A 164 0.46 12.86 0.32
C LEU A 164 0.76 13.53 -1.03
N ARG A 165 1.91 14.18 -1.14
CA ARG A 165 2.39 14.79 -2.39
C ARG A 165 2.68 13.72 -3.44
N CYS A 166 3.40 12.64 -3.09
CA CYS A 166 3.62 11.50 -3.98
C CYS A 166 2.31 10.92 -4.50
N LEU A 167 1.37 10.69 -3.60
CA LEU A 167 0.08 10.11 -3.94
C LEU A 167 -0.77 11.03 -4.83
N THR A 168 -0.71 12.34 -4.61
CA THR A 168 -1.38 13.33 -5.47
C THR A 168 -0.76 13.34 -6.87
N TYR A 169 0.56 13.25 -6.93
CA TYR A 169 1.32 13.23 -8.18
C TYR A 169 1.06 11.92 -8.96
N CYS A 170 1.05 10.76 -8.30
CA CYS A 170 0.66 9.48 -8.90
C CYS A 170 -0.77 9.45 -9.45
N ALA A 171 -1.68 10.27 -8.92
CA ALA A 171 -3.06 10.31 -9.39
C ALA A 171 -3.28 11.24 -10.59
N ASN A 172 -2.34 12.15 -10.88
CA ASN A 172 -2.49 13.20 -11.87
C ASN A 172 -1.19 13.39 -12.70
N PRO A 173 -0.81 12.42 -13.55
CA PRO A 173 0.43 12.51 -14.33
C PRO A 173 0.43 13.65 -15.36
N THR A 174 -0.75 14.08 -15.85
CA THR A 174 -0.89 15.10 -16.90
C THR A 174 -0.76 16.55 -16.44
N THR A 175 -0.71 16.83 -15.13
CA THR A 175 -0.74 18.21 -14.61
C THR A 175 0.64 18.86 -14.47
N HIS A 176 1.70 18.13 -14.80
CA HIS A 176 3.08 18.52 -14.49
C HIS A 176 4.07 18.30 -15.65
N GLN A 177 3.58 18.23 -16.90
CA GLN A 177 4.42 18.36 -18.11
C GLN A 177 4.87 19.81 -18.33
#